data_AF-I1YIF9-F1
#
_entry.id   AF-I1YIF9-F1
#
_cell.length_a   1.000
_cell.length_b   1.000
_cell.length_c   1.000
_cell.angle_alpha   90.00
_cell.angle_beta   90.00
_cell.angle_gamma   90.00
#
_symmetry.space_group_name_H-M   'P 1'
#
loop_
_entity.id
_entity.type
_entity.pdbx_description
1 polymer ?
#
loop_
_entity_poly.entity_id
_entity_poly.type
_entity_poly.pdbx_seq_one_letter_code
_entity_poly.pdbx_strand_id
1 'polypeptide(L)' 'MTATAEKPRTRRVLLAAFAVIAAIGHFLRDVLGFFAEGADTDAERTSSDTVRGGVMNYRTGKLDDGTDAAGWYEKN' A
#
# COMPACT_ATOMS: atom_id res chain seq x y z
N MET A 1 -1.10 -26.79 56.73
CA MET A 1 -2.46 -26.29 56.36
C MET A 1 -2.29 -24.82 55.96
N THR A 2 -2.65 -24.28 54.80
CA THR A 2 -3.24 -24.74 53.53
C THR A 2 -2.96 -23.58 52.56
N ALA A 3 -2.11 -23.76 51.54
CA ALA A 3 -1.99 -22.76 50.48
C ALA A 3 -3.16 -22.98 49.51
N THR A 4 -4.04 -21.99 49.51
CA THR A 4 -5.36 -21.93 48.91
C THR A 4 -5.34 -22.11 47.39
N ALA A 5 -6.27 -22.94 46.92
CA ALA A 5 -6.45 -23.29 45.53
C ALA A 5 -7.02 -22.11 44.71
N GLU A 6 -6.16 -21.22 44.19
CA GLU A 6 -6.57 -20.16 43.23
C GLU A 6 -6.10 -20.40 41.78
N LYS A 7 -5.52 -21.56 41.51
CA LYS A 7 -4.83 -21.86 40.23
C LYS A 7 -5.68 -21.94 38.95
N PRO A 8 -6.98 -22.33 38.95
CA PRO A 8 -7.71 -22.53 37.69
C PRO A 8 -8.24 -21.22 37.09
N ARG A 9 -8.55 -20.21 37.92
CA ARG A 9 -9.15 -18.95 37.46
C ARG A 9 -8.11 -18.07 36.77
N THR A 10 -6.92 -17.95 37.35
CA THR A 10 -5.79 -17.20 36.77
C THR A 10 -5.34 -17.76 35.42
N ARG A 11 -5.28 -19.10 35.28
CA ARG A 11 -4.96 -19.75 34.00
C ARG A 11 -6.00 -19.45 32.91
N ARG A 12 -7.29 -19.47 33.24
CA ARG A 12 -8.37 -19.13 32.29
C ARG A 12 -8.31 -17.66 31.88
N VAL A 13 -8.01 -16.76 32.81
CA VAL A 13 -7.84 -15.32 32.54
C VAL A 13 -6.65 -15.08 31.60
N LEU A 14 -5.52 -15.74 31.85
CA LEU A 14 -4.34 -15.68 30.98
C LEU A 14 -4.62 -16.18 29.56
N LEU A 15 -5.31 -17.32 29.43
CA LEU A 15 -5.70 -17.87 28.13
C LEU A 15 -6.68 -16.95 27.39
N ALA A 16 -7.66 -16.37 28.10
CA ALA A 16 -8.59 -15.41 27.53
C ALA A 16 -7.85 -14.14 27.04
N ALA A 17 -6.91 -13.62 27.83
CA ALA A 17 -6.09 -12.48 27.42
C ALA A 17 -5.27 -12.79 26.17
N PHE A 18 -4.65 -13.98 26.10
CA PHE A 18 -3.89 -14.40 24.92
C PHE A 18 -4.79 -14.54 23.69
N ALA A 19 -5.99 -15.12 23.85
CA ALA A 19 -6.96 -15.24 22.77
C ALA A 19 -7.41 -13.87 22.23
N VAL A 20 -7.63 -12.89 23.12
CA VAL A 20 -7.96 -11.51 22.72
C VAL A 20 -6.81 -10.88 21.94
N ILE A 21 -5.57 -11.00 22.42
CA ILE A 21 -4.39 -10.47 21.73
C ILE A 21 -4.22 -11.11 20.35
N ALA A 22 -4.37 -12.43 20.26
CA ALA A 22 -4.29 -13.15 18.99
C ALA A 22 -5.39 -12.69 18.01
N ALA A 23 -6.62 -12.52 18.48
CA ALA A 23 -7.73 -12.03 17.66
C ALA A 23 -7.46 -10.61 17.13
N ILE A 24 -6.93 -9.72 17.97
CA ILE A 24 -6.53 -8.36 17.55
C ILE A 24 -5.41 -8.44 16.51
N GLY A 25 -4.41 -9.30 16.70
CA GLY A 25 -3.32 -9.49 15.74
C GLY A 25 -3.79 -9.97 14.38
N HIS A 26 -4.72 -10.95 14.35
CA HIS A 26 -5.35 -11.41 13.11
C HIS A 26 -6.12 -10.29 12.43
N PHE A 27 -6.96 -9.57 13.18
CA PHE A 27 -7.73 -8.44 12.64
C PHE A 27 -6.82 -7.36 12.02
N LEU A 28 -5.74 -6.97 12.72
CA LEU A 28 -4.78 -5.99 12.20
C LEU A 28 -4.11 -6.47 10.91
N ARG A 29 -3.74 -7.76 10.82
CA ARG A 29 -3.17 -8.36 9.61
C ARG A 29 -4.15 -8.31 8.44
N ASP A 30 -5.42 -8.63 8.68
CA ASP A 30 -6.44 -8.63 7.63
C ASP A 30 -6.71 -7.21 7.12
N VAL A 31 -6.75 -6.22 8.02
CA VAL A 31 -6.86 -4.80 7.66
C VAL A 31 -5.66 -4.34 6.83
N LEU A 32 -4.44 -4.71 7.24
CA LEU A 32 -3.21 -4.41 6.48
C LEU A 32 -3.22 -5.08 5.09
N GLY A 33 -3.70 -6.33 5.00
CA GLY A 33 -3.86 -7.04 3.73
C GLY A 33 -4.86 -6.36 2.80
N PHE A 34 -6.00 -5.91 3.32
CA PHE A 34 -7.00 -5.16 2.56
C PHE A 34 -6.44 -3.85 1.98
N PHE A 35 -5.64 -3.11 2.75
CA PHE A 35 -4.98 -1.90 2.24
C PHE A 35 -3.89 -2.19 1.21
N ALA A 36 -3.16 -3.31 1.36
CA ALA A 36 -2.17 -3.74 0.38
C ALA A 36 -2.82 -4.19 -0.94
N GLU A 37 -3.95 -4.91 -0.86
CA GLU A 37 -4.70 -5.35 -2.04
C GLU A 37 -5.37 -4.18 -2.77
N GLY A 38 -5.69 -3.09 -2.06
CA GLY A 38 -6.09 -1.82 -2.66
C GLY A 38 -4.98 -1.07 -3.40
N ALA A 39 -3.71 -1.45 -3.24
CA ALA A 39 -2.58 -0.90 -3.98
C ALA A 39 -2.27 -1.70 -5.27
N ASP A 40 -2.82 -2.90 -5.42
CA ASP A 40 -2.76 -3.70 -6.66
C ASP A 40 -3.86 -3.28 -7.64
N THR A 41 -3.96 -1.97 -7.90
CA THR A 41 -4.65 -1.48 -9.10
C THR A 41 -3.59 -1.12 -10.14
N ASP A 42 -3.52 -1.94 -11.19
CA ASP A 42 -2.93 -1.63 -12.49
C ASP A 42 -1.39 -1.65 -12.64
N ALA A 43 -0.73 -2.68 -12.13
CA ALA A 43 0.66 -2.98 -12.54
C ALA A 43 0.77 -3.77 -13.87
N GLU A 44 -0.31 -3.86 -14.67
CA GLU A 44 -0.29 -4.53 -15.97
C GLU A 44 -0.95 -3.72 -17.09
N ARG A 45 -0.53 -2.46 -17.26
CA ARG A 45 -0.45 -1.70 -18.53
C ARG A 45 -0.18 -0.21 -18.28
N THR A 46 1.00 0.14 -17.80
CA THR A 46 1.57 1.46 -18.11
C THR A 46 2.91 1.25 -18.76
N SER A 47 2.81 0.95 -20.07
CA SER A 47 3.86 1.13 -21.05
C SER A 47 4.64 2.40 -20.73
N SER A 48 5.89 2.20 -20.32
CA SER A 48 7.12 3.01 -20.32
C SER A 48 7.19 4.48 -20.81
N ASP A 49 6.09 5.21 -21.07
CA ASP A 49 6.12 6.54 -21.71
C ASP A 49 5.53 7.69 -20.88
N THR A 50 4.82 7.43 -19.77
CA THR A 50 3.91 8.46 -19.22
C THR A 50 4.45 9.31 -18.07
N VAL A 51 5.74 9.25 -17.71
CA VAL A 51 6.31 10.16 -16.69
C VAL A 51 7.58 10.85 -17.19
N ARG A 52 7.60 11.28 -18.45
CA ARG A 52 8.53 12.34 -18.86
C ARG A 52 7.81 13.66 -18.63
N GLY A 53 8.08 14.25 -17.46
CA GLY A 53 7.58 15.57 -17.10
C GLY A 53 8.02 16.58 -18.18
N GLY A 54 7.09 17.45 -18.58
CA GLY A 54 7.31 18.38 -19.68
C GLY A 54 6.33 19.55 -19.64
N VAL A 55 6.64 20.59 -20.41
CA VAL A 55 5.75 21.75 -20.59
C VAL A 55 4.85 21.48 -21.80
N MET A 56 3.56 21.78 -21.67
CA MET A 56 2.62 21.66 -22.80
C MET A 56 3.04 22.59 -23.95
N ASN A 57 3.32 22.01 -25.11
CA ASN A 57 3.58 22.76 -26.33
C ASN A 57 2.25 23.05 -27.06
N TYR A 58 1.86 24.32 -27.14
CA TYR A 58 0.58 24.73 -27.76
C TYR A 58 0.55 24.55 -29.29
N ARG A 59 1.71 24.43 -29.95
CA ARG A 59 1.81 24.24 -31.39
C ARG A 59 1.60 22.78 -31.80
N THR A 60 2.15 21.83 -31.02
CA THR A 60 2.06 20.39 -31.32
C THR A 60 1.00 19.67 -30.50
N GLY A 61 0.50 20.28 -29.43
CA GLY A 61 -0.48 19.68 -28.52
C GLY A 61 0.09 18.54 -27.66
N LYS A 62 1.41 18.37 -27.64
CA LYS A 62 2.11 17.32 -26.89
C LYS A 62 2.92 17.92 -25.74
N LEU A 63 3.16 17.11 -24.71
CA LEU A 63 4.10 17.43 -23.63
C LEU A 63 5.52 17.36 -24.19
N ASP A 64 6.27 18.45 -24.03
CA ASP A 64 7.67 18.53 -24.41
C ASP A 64 8.52 18.49 -23.13
N ASP A 65 9.31 17.43 -22.99
CA ASP A 65 10.21 17.21 -21.86
C ASP A 65 11.58 17.88 -22.06
N GLY A 66 11.74 18.65 -23.13
CA GLY A 66 12.97 19.35 -23.49
C GLY A 66 14.07 18.42 -24.04
N THR A 67 13.79 17.12 -24.21
CA THR A 67 14.76 16.17 -24.78
C THR A 67 14.69 16.14 -26.30
N ASP A 68 13.56 16.51 -26.89
CA ASP A 68 13.40 16.59 -28.33
C ASP A 68 13.81 17.97 -28.86
N ALA A 69 15.12 18.19 -29.01
CA ALA A 69 15.65 19.39 -29.65
C ALA A 69 15.23 19.52 -31.13
N ALA A 70 14.77 18.43 -31.77
CA ALA A 70 14.35 18.44 -33.18
C ALA A 70 12.90 18.94 -33.35
N GLY A 71 12.01 18.66 -32.39
CA GLY A 71 10.59 19.04 -32.45
C GLY A 71 10.30 20.56 -32.42
N TRP A 72 11.27 21.40 -32.03
CA TRP A 72 11.12 22.87 -32.01
C TRP A 72 11.16 23.50 -33.40
N TYR A 73 11.84 22.87 -34.36
CA TYR A 73 12.13 23.44 -35.67
C TYR A 73 11.68 22.58 -36.83
N GLU A 74 10.74 21.63 -36.63
CA GLU A 74 10.06 21.00 -37.76
C GLU A 74 9.39 22.10 -38.61
N LYS A 75 10.10 22.45 -39.68
CA LYS A 75 9.60 23.18 -40.84
C LYS A 75 8.91 22.14 -41.68
N ASN A 76 7.63 22.41 -41.97
CA ASN A 76 6.91 21.74 -43.04
C ASN A 76 7.76 21.67 -44.32
#